data_AF-A0A7S0VMG2-F1
#
_entry.id   AF-A0A7S0VMG2-F1
#
_cell.length_a   1.000
_cell.length_b   1.000
_cell.length_c   1.000
_cell.angle_alpha   90.00
_cell.angle_beta   90.00
_cell.angle_gamma   90.00
#
_symmetry.space_group_name_H-M   'P 1'
#
loop_
_entity.id
_entity.type
_entity.pdbx_description
1 polymer ?
#
loop_
_entity_poly.entity_id
_entity_poly.type
_entity_poly.pdbx_seq_one_letter_code
_entity_poly.pdbx_strand_id
1 'polypeptide(L)'
;RWSPPERAPRQVAKYAVAARLSDVHSLRVIRPSMGYPQVILNLHSGCSPAPLFFSGGAAVAEFKGCLAEYVTLTRCEKNPGLLLVNDDTDKLNRSLTHLEIAEASPGSRASRGRPSPSPA
;
A
#
# COMPACT_ATOMS: atom_id res chain seq x y z
N ARG A 1 -53.02 15.70 24.47
CA ARG A 1 -51.59 15.40 24.76
C ARG A 1 -51.01 14.81 23.48
N TRP A 2 -50.31 15.62 22.68
CA TRP A 2 -49.73 15.16 21.41
C TRP A 2 -48.36 14.52 21.69
N SER A 3 -48.15 13.29 21.21
CA SER A 3 -46.86 12.60 21.30
C SER A 3 -46.20 12.67 19.92
N PRO A 4 -44.92 13.05 19.81
CA PRO A 4 -44.26 13.10 18.51
C PRO A 4 -44.12 11.67 17.94
N PRO A 5 -44.16 11.49 16.61
CA PRO A 5 -43.83 10.20 16.01
C PRO A 5 -42.38 9.85 16.37
N GLU A 6 -42.20 8.65 16.92
CA GLU A 6 -40.90 8.09 17.26
C GLU A 6 -40.03 8.07 16.00
N ARG A 7 -38.96 8.88 15.99
CA ARG A 7 -38.02 8.89 14.86
C ARG A 7 -37.44 7.48 14.75
N ALA A 8 -37.81 6.79 13.67
CA ALA A 8 -37.17 5.53 13.32
C ALA A 8 -35.65 5.69 13.44
N PRO A 9 -34.95 4.73 14.07
CA PRO A 9 -33.52 4.83 14.28
C PRO A 9 -32.86 5.12 12.95
N ARG A 10 -32.15 6.25 12.89
CA ARG A 10 -31.43 6.69 11.71
C ARG A 10 -30.43 5.58 11.39
N GLN A 11 -30.69 4.80 10.34
CA GLN A 11 -29.79 3.74 9.89
C GLN A 11 -28.52 4.44 9.38
N VAL A 12 -27.57 4.69 10.28
CA VAL A 12 -26.28 5.25 9.91
C VAL A 12 -25.57 4.13 9.18
N ALA A 13 -25.59 4.18 7.86
CA ALA A 13 -24.95 3.16 7.05
C ALA A 13 -23.45 3.12 7.40
N LYS A 14 -23.03 1.96 7.90
CA LYS A 14 -21.68 1.66 8.39
C LYS A 14 -20.78 1.36 7.19
N TYR A 15 -20.32 2.38 6.50
CA TYR A 15 -19.40 2.19 5.38
C TYR A 15 -17.97 2.05 5.91
N ALA A 16 -17.40 0.86 5.75
CA ALA A 16 -15.97 0.62 5.89
C ALA A 16 -15.39 0.27 4.52
N VAL A 17 -14.23 0.83 4.20
CA VAL A 17 -13.49 0.51 2.98
C VAL A 17 -12.23 -0.22 3.40
N ALA A 18 -12.01 -1.39 2.83
CA ALA A 18 -10.77 -2.13 2.94
C ALA A 18 -10.31 -2.52 1.54
N ALA A 19 -9.02 -2.33 1.26
CA ALA A 19 -8.38 -2.76 0.04
C ALA A 19 -6.97 -3.24 0.37
N ARG A 20 -6.50 -4.30 -0.29
CA ARG A 20 -5.09 -4.70 -0.19
C ARG A 20 -4.27 -3.71 -1.00
N LEU A 21 -3.06 -3.39 -0.52
CA LEU A 21 -2.16 -2.50 -1.25
C LEU A 21 -1.80 -3.05 -2.64
N SER A 22 -1.74 -4.38 -2.79
CA SER A 22 -1.54 -5.06 -4.08
C SER A 22 -2.64 -4.80 -5.10
N ASP A 23 -3.84 -4.46 -4.64
CA ASP A 23 -4.99 -4.18 -5.51
C ASP A 23 -5.04 -2.70 -5.93
N VAL A 24 -4.22 -1.83 -5.31
CA VAL A 24 -4.14 -0.41 -5.63
C VAL A 24 -3.20 -0.21 -6.81
N HIS A 25 -3.74 0.30 -7.91
CA HIS A 25 -2.98 0.62 -9.13
C HIS A 25 -2.40 2.04 -9.08
N SER A 26 -3.20 3.01 -8.63
CA SER A 26 -2.73 4.40 -8.55
C SER A 26 -3.48 5.21 -7.49
N LEU A 27 -2.87 6.31 -7.08
CA LEU A 27 -3.38 7.27 -6.12
C LEU A 27 -3.50 8.62 -6.81
N ARG A 28 -4.66 9.24 -6.77
CA ARG A 28 -4.85 10.61 -7.23
C ARG A 28 -4.94 11.54 -6.04
N VAL A 29 -3.98 12.46 -5.94
CA VAL A 29 -3.91 13.48 -4.89
C VAL A 29 -4.46 14.78 -5.45
N ILE A 30 -5.56 15.27 -4.85
CA ILE A 30 -6.20 16.53 -5.21
C ILE A 30 -5.96 17.51 -4.07
N ARG A 31 -5.28 18.62 -4.37
CA ARG A 31 -5.02 19.72 -3.44
C ARG A 31 -5.75 20.97 -3.92
N PRO A 32 -6.99 21.20 -3.47
CA PRO A 32 -7.70 22.42 -3.81
C PRO A 32 -7.01 23.64 -3.18
N SER A 33 -7.18 24.82 -3.78
CA SER A 33 -6.67 26.08 -3.23
C SER A 33 -7.35 26.45 -1.91
N MET A 34 -8.60 26.03 -1.72
CA MET A 34 -9.38 26.20 -0.50
C MET A 34 -10.13 24.89 -0.21
N GLY A 35 -10.04 24.39 1.03
CA GLY A 35 -10.69 23.16 1.47
C GLY A 35 -9.71 22.04 1.84
N TYR A 36 -10.26 20.83 2.03
CA TYR A 36 -9.51 19.66 2.48
C TYR A 36 -8.85 18.93 1.30
N PRO A 37 -7.53 18.65 1.35
CA PRO A 37 -6.91 17.74 0.40
C PRO A 37 -7.59 16.37 0.44
N GLN A 38 -7.71 15.75 -0.73
CA GLN A 38 -8.26 14.40 -0.83
C GLN A 38 -7.36 13.49 -1.64
N VAL A 39 -7.32 12.23 -1.23
CA VAL A 39 -6.64 11.15 -1.96
C VAL A 39 -7.70 10.16 -2.42
N ILE A 40 -7.67 9.87 -3.72
CA ILE A 40 -8.56 8.90 -4.35
C ILE A 40 -7.73 7.69 -4.73
N LEU A 41 -8.13 6.52 -4.27
CA LEU A 41 -7.49 5.26 -4.64
C LEU A 41 -8.11 4.76 -5.94
N ASN A 42 -7.29 4.32 -6.89
CA ASN A 42 -7.74 3.60 -8.08
C ASN A 42 -7.23 2.17 -7.97
N LEU A 43 -8.16 1.22 -7.96
CA LEU A 43 -7.83 -0.20 -7.89
C LEU A 43 -7.63 -0.77 -9.29
N HIS A 44 -6.88 -1.87 -9.40
CA HIS A 44 -6.72 -2.62 -10.65
C HIS A 44 -8.05 -3.12 -11.23
N SER A 45 -9.08 -3.29 -10.40
CA SER A 45 -10.44 -3.63 -10.83
C SER A 45 -11.15 -2.50 -11.59
N GLY A 46 -10.54 -1.31 -11.70
CA GLY A 46 -11.17 -0.11 -12.25
C GLY A 46 -12.13 0.58 -11.26
N CYS A 47 -12.30 0.01 -10.06
CA CYS A 47 -13.08 0.64 -9.00
C CYS A 47 -12.26 1.71 -8.28
N SER A 48 -12.93 2.79 -7.89
CA SER A 48 -12.37 3.81 -7.02
C SER A 48 -13.25 3.95 -5.77
N PRO A 49 -12.77 3.51 -4.59
CA PRO A 49 -13.51 3.71 -3.36
C PRO A 49 -13.67 5.21 -3.04
N ALA A 50 -14.55 5.50 -2.06
CA ALA A 50 -14.82 6.87 -1.63
C ALA A 50 -13.50 7.63 -1.32
N PRO A 51 -13.40 8.93 -1.70
CA PRO A 51 -12.23 9.73 -1.44
C PRO A 51 -11.88 9.80 0.05
N LEU A 52 -10.58 9.73 0.35
CA LEU A 52 -10.06 9.95 1.68
C LEU A 52 -9.78 11.45 1.85
N PHE A 53 -10.46 12.09 2.79
CA PHE A 53 -10.26 13.51 3.11
C PHE A 53 -9.23 13.66 4.22
N PHE A 54 -8.31 14.60 4.04
CA PHE A 54 -7.25 14.89 4.99
C PHE A 54 -7.41 16.29 5.56
N SER A 55 -7.01 16.47 6.83
CA SER A 55 -7.04 17.76 7.51
C SER A 55 -6.17 18.82 6.83
N GLY A 56 -5.13 18.41 6.11
CA GLY A 56 -4.23 19.32 5.40
C GLY A 56 -3.12 18.59 4.62
N GLY A 57 -2.24 19.37 3.99
CA GLY A 57 -1.18 18.85 3.14
C GLY A 57 -0.12 18.01 3.86
N ALA A 58 0.17 18.33 5.13
CA ALA A 58 1.13 17.58 5.95
C ALA A 58 0.66 16.15 6.22
N ALA A 59 -0.62 15.96 6.54
CA ALA A 59 -1.21 14.63 6.74
C ALA A 59 -1.20 13.79 5.46
N VAL A 60 -1.39 14.42 4.29
CA VAL A 60 -1.23 13.74 2.99
C VAL A 60 0.22 13.31 2.76
N ALA A 61 1.20 14.14 3.15
CA ALA A 61 2.62 13.82 3.02
C ALA A 61 3.01 12.64 3.94
N GLU A 62 2.52 12.64 5.18
CA GLU A 62 2.72 11.55 6.14
C GLU A 62 2.09 10.24 5.63
N PHE A 63 0.83 10.28 5.18
CA PHE A 63 0.17 9.12 4.59
C PHE A 63 0.94 8.54 3.40
N LYS A 64 1.43 9.41 2.51
CA LYS A 64 2.30 8.99 1.41
C LYS A 64 3.62 8.40 1.88
N GLY A 65 4.22 8.97 2.93
CA GLY A 65 5.44 8.46 3.54
C GLY A 65 5.24 7.06 4.09
N CYS A 66 4.18 6.85 4.87
CA CYS A 66 3.82 5.53 5.37
C CYS A 66 3.55 4.53 4.24
N LEU A 67 2.86 4.93 3.17
CA LEU A 67 2.66 4.05 2.01
C LEU A 67 3.98 3.71 1.32
N ALA A 68 4.89 4.67 1.20
CA ALA A 68 6.19 4.48 0.55
C ALA A 68 7.09 3.47 1.28
N GLU A 69 6.83 3.16 2.54
CA GLU A 69 7.52 2.08 3.28
C GLU A 69 7.13 0.68 2.78
N TYR A 70 5.95 0.53 2.15
CA TYR A 70 5.42 -0.77 1.71
C TYR A 70 5.32 -0.90 0.18
N VAL A 71 5.25 0.21 -0.54
CA VAL A 71 5.06 0.22 -2.00
C VAL A 71 5.87 1.34 -2.67
N THR A 72 6.29 1.10 -3.91
CA THR A 72 6.96 2.15 -4.71
C THR A 72 5.91 3.13 -5.22
N LEU A 73 6.10 4.43 -4.97
CA LEU A 73 5.20 5.48 -5.46
C LEU A 73 5.90 6.31 -6.54
N THR A 74 5.53 6.09 -7.80
CA THR A 74 6.11 6.79 -8.95
C THR A 74 5.19 7.92 -9.40
N ARG A 75 5.71 9.13 -9.58
CA ARG A 75 4.90 10.25 -10.07
C ARG A 75 4.63 10.11 -11.57
N CYS A 76 3.37 10.19 -11.98
CA CYS A 76 3.02 10.13 -13.40
C CYS A 76 3.49 11.40 -14.13
N GLU A 77 4.28 11.23 -15.19
CA GLU A 77 4.79 12.35 -16.01
C GLU A 77 3.66 13.16 -16.64
N LYS A 78 2.59 12.48 -17.09
CA LYS A 78 1.45 13.09 -17.77
C LYS A 78 0.52 13.81 -16.79
N ASN A 79 0.49 13.41 -15.53
CA ASN A 79 -0.40 13.99 -14.54
C ASN A 79 0.30 14.13 -13.17
N PRO A 80 0.72 15.35 -12.78
CA PRO A 80 1.47 15.57 -11.55
C PRO A 80 0.69 15.27 -10.26
N GLY A 81 -0.64 15.13 -10.34
CA GLY A 81 -1.51 14.75 -9.24
C GLY A 81 -1.75 13.24 -9.13
N LEU A 82 -1.21 12.44 -10.06
CA LEU A 82 -1.34 10.99 -10.05
C LEU A 82 -0.01 10.34 -9.64
N LEU A 83 -0.08 9.44 -8.68
CA LEU A 83 1.02 8.59 -8.24
C LEU A 83 0.67 7.15 -8.62
N LEU A 84 1.53 6.49 -9.36
CA LEU A 84 1.41 5.10 -9.74
C LEU A 84 2.03 4.25 -8.62
N VAL A 85 1.34 3.16 -8.26
CA VAL A 85 1.76 2.26 -7.17
C VAL A 85 2.39 1.03 -7.79
N ASN A 86 3.62 0.71 -7.38
CA ASN A 86 4.39 -0.42 -7.90
C ASN A 86 4.47 -0.43 -9.45
N ASP A 87 4.60 0.76 -10.04
CA ASP A 87 4.85 0.92 -11.48
C ASP A 87 6.32 0.63 -11.75
N ASP A 88 6.68 -0.65 -11.62
CA ASP A 88 7.98 -1.16 -12.01
C ASP A 88 7.96 -1.35 -13.53
N THR A 89 8.38 -0.31 -14.24
CA THR A 89 8.66 -0.37 -15.69
C THR A 89 9.70 -1.46 -16.03
N ASP A 90 10.42 -1.99 -15.03
CA ASP A 90 11.26 -3.16 -15.13
C ASP A 90 10.51 -4.44 -14.72
N LYS A 91 9.93 -5.12 -15.72
CA LYS A 91 9.38 -6.48 -15.58
C LYS A 91 10.38 -7.48 -14.96
N LEU A 92 11.68 -7.17 -15.01
CA LEU A 92 12.77 -7.99 -14.48
C LEU A 92 12.78 -8.06 -12.95
N ASN A 93 12.49 -6.96 -12.25
CA ASN A 93 12.52 -6.92 -10.78
C ASN A 93 11.42 -7.77 -10.15
N ARG A 94 10.29 -7.92 -10.85
CA ARG A 94 9.20 -8.81 -10.45
C ARG A 94 9.61 -10.28 -10.48
N SER A 95 10.43 -10.69 -11.45
CA SER A 95 10.97 -12.05 -11.51
C SER A 95 11.97 -12.33 -10.39
N LEU A 96 12.77 -11.33 -9.98
CA LEU A 96 13.75 -11.50 -8.91
C LEU A 96 13.10 -11.56 -7.52
N THR A 97 12.14 -10.69 -7.20
CA THR A 97 11.40 -10.78 -5.92
C THR A 97 10.56 -12.05 -5.80
N HIS A 98 10.08 -12.59 -6.92
CA HIS A 98 9.32 -13.85 -6.93
C HIS A 98 10.23 -15.09 -6.84
N LEU A 99 11.54 -14.96 -7.11
CA LEU A 99 12.54 -16.02 -6.96
C LEU A 99 13.16 -16.09 -5.56
N GLU A 100 13.21 -14.98 -4.81
CA GLU A 100 13.86 -14.93 -3.50
C GLU A 100 13.13 -15.72 -2.38
N ILE A 101 11.93 -16.25 -2.65
CA ILE A 101 11.20 -17.13 -1.71
C ILE A 101 11.58 -18.61 -1.91
N ALA A 102 12.34 -18.96 -2.96
CA ALA A 102 12.73 -20.35 -3.23
C ALA A 102 14.11 -20.75 -2.65
N GLU A 103 15.02 -19.81 -2.37
CA GLU A 103 16.39 -20.14 -1.95
C GLU A 103 16.87 -19.34 -0.72
N ALA A 104 16.27 -19.63 0.43
CA ALA A 104 16.95 -19.42 1.71
C ALA A 104 16.41 -20.36 2.79
N SER A 105 16.55 -21.67 2.61
CA SER A 105 16.52 -22.60 3.75
C SER A 105 17.91 -22.65 4.40
N PRO A 106 18.09 -22.15 5.64
CA PRO A 106 19.37 -22.19 6.31
C PRO A 106 19.60 -23.56 6.94
N GLY A 107 20.71 -24.21 6.58
CA GLY A 107 21.41 -25.14 7.47
C GLY A 107 21.05 -26.62 7.36
N SER A 108 21.97 -27.38 6.77
CA SER A 108 22.34 -28.71 7.28
C SER A 108 23.86 -28.73 7.48
N ARG A 109 24.28 -28.68 8.75
CA ARG A 109 25.66 -28.92 9.19
C ARG A 109 26.03 -30.38 8.91
N ALA A 110 27.10 -30.60 8.15
CA ALA A 110 27.90 -31.83 8.26
C ALA A 110 29.23 -31.49 8.92
N SER A 111 29.32 -31.83 10.20
CA SER A 111 30.54 -31.79 11.00
C SER A 111 31.55 -32.85 10.57
N ARG A 112 32.84 -32.58 10.90
CA ARG A 112 33.95 -33.51 11.14
C ARG A 112 34.88 -33.82 9.96
N GLY A 113 35.99 -33.10 9.95
CA GLY A 113 37.28 -33.56 9.44
C GLY A 113 38.40 -32.96 10.28
N ARG A 114 38.77 -33.64 11.37
CA ARG A 114 39.97 -33.34 12.18
C ARG A 114 41.12 -34.16 11.58
N PRO A 115 42.23 -33.57 11.13
CA PRO A 115 43.46 -34.32 10.94
C PRO A 115 44.24 -34.37 12.27
N SER A 116 44.55 -35.58 12.72
CA SER A 116 45.51 -35.88 13.79
C SER A 116 46.96 -35.81 13.29
N PRO A 117 47.97 -35.66 14.18
CA PRO A 117 49.37 -35.43 13.81
C PRO A 117 50.19 -36.72 13.56
N SER A 118 51.27 -36.58 12.76
CA SER A 118 52.57 -37.30 12.57
C SER A 118 52.86 -38.65 13.28
N PRO A 119 53.71 -39.57 12.76
CA PRO A 119 55.16 -39.40 12.40
C PRO A 119 55.57 -40.19 11.12
N ALA A 120 56.80 -40.21 10.58
CA ALA A 120 58.18 -40.07 11.06
C ALA A 120 59.08 -39.52 9.94
#